data_AF-A0A2J0MZ21-F1
#
_entry.id   AF-A0A2J0MZ21-F1
#
_cell.length_a   1.000
_cell.length_b   1.000
_cell.length_c   1.000
_cell.angle_alpha   90.00
_cell.angle_beta   90.00
_cell.angle_gamma   90.00
#
_symmetry.space_group_name_H-M   'P 1'
#
loop_
_entity.id
_entity.type
_entity.pdbx_description
1 polymer ?
#
loop_
_entity_poly.entity_id
_entity_poly.type
_entity_poly.pdbx_seq_one_letter_code
_entity_poly.pdbx_strand_id
1 'polypeptide(L)'
;MTEKSEKPKTTKKKINKNITSGIAHVLATFNNTIVTISDKQGNAIVWASCGSVGFTGSKKSTPFAAQVTATDAAKKAIEHGLKDVEVFVKGPGSGREAAIRAIQAA
;
A
#
# COMPACT_ATOMS: atom_id res chain seq x y z
N MET A 1 2.81 32.61 11.39
CA MET A 1 1.61 31.84 11.78
C MET A 1 1.21 31.03 10.55
N THR A 2 1.53 29.76 10.42
CA THR A 2 1.10 28.68 11.31
C THR A 2 2.12 27.55 11.33
N GLU A 3 2.65 27.23 12.51
CA GLU A 3 3.42 26.01 12.79
C GLU A 3 2.54 24.79 12.55
N LYS A 4 3.03 23.83 11.76
CA LYS A 4 2.40 22.52 11.61
C LYS A 4 3.05 21.58 12.61
N SER A 5 2.36 21.35 13.72
CA SER A 5 2.76 20.47 14.80
C SER A 5 2.84 19.01 14.34
N GLU A 6 4.06 18.48 14.29
CA GLU A 6 4.34 17.09 13.98
C GLU A 6 4.11 16.24 15.24
N LYS A 7 2.98 15.50 15.29
CA LYS A 7 2.70 14.58 16.39
C LYS A 7 3.67 13.38 16.30
N PRO A 8 4.38 13.01 17.38
CA PRO A 8 5.33 11.90 17.36
C PRO A 8 4.55 10.58 17.20
N LYS A 9 4.58 10.01 15.99
CA LYS A 9 4.09 8.64 15.76
C LYS A 9 5.12 7.68 16.34
N THR A 10 4.83 7.13 17.51
CA THR A 10 5.62 6.07 18.16
C THR A 10 5.69 4.86 17.23
N THR A 11 6.72 4.81 16.39
CA THR A 11 6.91 3.70 15.46
C THR A 11 7.59 2.59 16.23
N LYS A 12 6.79 1.62 16.69
CA LYS A 12 7.32 0.36 17.26
C LYS A 12 8.40 -0.16 16.30
N LYS A 13 9.62 -0.38 16.81
CA LYS A 13 10.76 -0.92 16.06
C LYS A 13 10.28 -2.09 15.22
N LYS A 14 10.19 -1.89 13.89
CA LYS A 14 9.94 -2.99 12.97
C LYS A 14 11.19 -3.86 13.01
N ILE A 15 11.05 -5.02 13.62
CA ILE A 15 12.03 -6.09 13.53
C ILE A 15 12.16 -6.37 12.03
N ASN A 16 13.34 -6.13 11.47
CA ASN A 16 13.68 -6.45 10.08
C ASN A 16 13.71 -7.97 9.94
N LYS A 17 12.52 -8.57 9.83
CA LYS A 17 12.37 -9.91 9.30
C LYS A 17 12.55 -9.75 7.80
N ASN A 18 13.68 -10.21 7.30
CA ASN A 18 14.01 -10.21 5.88
C ASN A 18 13.14 -11.27 5.19
N ILE A 19 11.87 -10.95 5.00
CA ILE A 19 10.85 -11.83 4.44
C ILE A 19 11.00 -11.79 2.93
N THR A 20 11.40 -12.91 2.34
CA THR A 20 11.75 -12.98 0.91
C THR A 20 10.52 -13.07 0.03
N SER A 21 9.44 -13.68 0.53
CA SER A 21 8.20 -13.87 -0.21
C SER A 21 6.99 -13.45 0.63
N GLY A 22 6.03 -12.77 0.02
CA GLY A 22 4.83 -12.28 0.70
C GLY A 22 3.58 -12.29 -0.19
N ILE A 23 2.52 -11.69 0.35
CA ILE A 23 1.21 -11.60 -0.28
C ILE A 23 0.78 -10.13 -0.28
N ALA A 24 0.44 -9.59 -1.45
CA ALA A 24 -0.16 -8.28 -1.62
C ALA A 24 -1.68 -8.39 -1.73
N HIS A 25 -2.37 -7.92 -0.71
CA HIS A 25 -3.82 -7.76 -0.71
C HIS A 25 -4.21 -6.38 -1.23
N VAL A 26 -4.90 -6.34 -2.35
CA VAL A 26 -5.46 -5.13 -2.96
C VAL A 26 -6.97 -5.14 -2.73
N LEU A 27 -7.46 -4.21 -1.92
CA LEU A 27 -8.88 -3.95 -1.76
C LEU A 27 -9.28 -2.75 -2.62
N ALA A 28 -9.90 -3.02 -3.75
CA ALA A 28 -10.40 -2.02 -4.70
C ALA A 28 -11.90 -1.82 -4.50
N THR A 29 -12.27 -0.72 -3.85
CA THR A 29 -13.66 -0.26 -3.72
C THR A 29 -13.90 0.96 -4.62
N PHE A 30 -15.15 1.36 -4.81
CA PHE A 30 -15.49 2.54 -5.62
C PHE A 30 -14.92 3.86 -5.05
N ASN A 31 -14.69 3.91 -3.74
CA ASN A 31 -14.32 5.14 -3.04
C ASN A 31 -12.87 5.16 -2.57
N ASN A 32 -12.18 4.02 -2.60
CA ASN A 32 -10.83 3.88 -2.08
C ASN A 32 -10.14 2.61 -2.59
N THR A 33 -8.82 2.68 -2.75
CA THR A 33 -7.96 1.51 -2.92
C THR A 33 -7.01 1.41 -1.73
N ILE A 34 -6.97 0.23 -1.12
CA ILE A 34 -6.08 -0.09 0.00
C ILE A 34 -5.18 -1.23 -0.44
N VAL A 35 -3.87 -1.06 -0.28
CA VAL A 35 -2.88 -2.08 -0.60
C VAL A 35 -2.19 -2.46 0.70
N THR A 36 -2.26 -3.73 1.06
CA THR A 36 -1.64 -4.30 2.25
C THR A 36 -0.71 -5.41 1.81
N ILE A 37 0.55 -5.36 2.25
CA ILE A 37 1.54 -6.38 1.97
C ILE A 37 1.85 -7.11 3.27
N SER A 38 1.67 -8.43 3.23
CA SER A 38 1.81 -9.32 4.37
C SER A 38 2.77 -10.47 4.06
N ASP A 39 3.24 -11.12 5.10
CA ASP A 39 3.91 -12.42 5.00
C ASP A 39 2.89 -13.54 4.68
N LYS A 40 3.36 -14.71 4.25
CA LYS A 40 2.54 -15.93 4.07
C LYS A 40 1.80 -16.35 5.35
N GLN A 41 2.31 -15.94 6.50
CA GLN A 41 1.68 -16.15 7.81
C GLN A 41 0.53 -15.17 8.13
N GLY A 42 0.23 -14.21 7.24
CA GLY A 42 -0.84 -13.22 7.43
C GLY A 42 -0.43 -12.00 8.26
N ASN A 43 0.85 -11.86 8.60
CA ASN A 43 1.37 -10.68 9.31
C ASN A 43 1.55 -9.52 8.33
N ALA A 44 0.81 -8.42 8.52
CA ALA A 44 0.95 -7.22 7.70
C ALA A 44 2.28 -6.50 7.97
N ILE A 45 3.12 -6.40 6.95
CA ILE A 45 4.43 -5.75 7.00
C ILE A 45 4.27 -4.26 6.69
N VAL A 46 3.55 -3.96 5.60
CA VAL A 46 3.31 -2.62 5.08
C VAL A 46 1.88 -2.50 4.63
N TRP A 47 1.33 -1.30 4.75
CA TRP A 47 0.06 -0.95 4.15
C TRP A 47 0.11 0.49 3.67
N ALA A 48 -0.62 0.77 2.60
CA ALA A 48 -0.88 2.10 2.10
C ALA A 48 -2.32 2.17 1.60
N SER A 49 -2.87 3.38 1.61
CA SER A 49 -4.20 3.66 1.05
C SER A 49 -4.15 4.99 0.31
N CYS A 50 -5.12 5.23 -0.58
CA CYS A 50 -5.19 6.51 -1.30
C CYS A 50 -5.21 7.71 -0.35
N GLY A 51 -5.85 7.57 0.82
CA GLY A 51 -5.81 8.58 1.88
C GLY A 51 -4.44 8.77 2.53
N SER A 52 -3.65 7.71 2.69
CA SER A 52 -2.30 7.78 3.28
C SER A 52 -1.30 8.51 2.39
N VAL A 53 -1.51 8.49 1.07
CA VAL A 53 -0.67 9.19 0.08
C VAL A 53 -1.10 10.66 -0.10
N GLY A 54 -2.17 11.08 0.57
CA GLY A 54 -2.64 12.47 0.55
C GLY A 54 -3.73 12.76 -0.47
N PHE A 55 -4.30 11.75 -1.15
CA PHE A 55 -5.49 11.97 -1.98
C PHE A 55 -6.71 12.18 -1.09
N THR A 56 -7.49 13.22 -1.37
CA THR A 56 -8.70 13.60 -0.62
C THR A 56 -9.93 13.67 -1.54
N GLY A 57 -11.12 13.53 -0.94
CA GLY A 57 -12.40 13.56 -1.67
C GLY A 57 -12.48 12.56 -2.83
N SER A 58 -13.10 12.98 -3.93
CA SER A 58 -13.34 12.15 -5.13
C SER A 58 -12.07 11.69 -5.84
N LYS A 59 -10.91 12.31 -5.57
CA LYS A 59 -9.63 11.89 -6.17
C LYS A 59 -9.19 10.51 -5.69
N LYS A 60 -9.69 10.04 -4.53
CA LYS A 60 -9.40 8.70 -3.98
C LYS A 60 -9.97 7.56 -4.83
N SER A 61 -11.02 7.83 -5.61
CA SER A 61 -11.69 6.86 -6.47
C SER A 61 -11.01 6.68 -7.84
N THR A 62 -9.92 7.41 -8.08
CA THR A 62 -9.26 7.43 -9.39
C THR A 62 -8.23 6.30 -9.52
N PRO A 63 -8.05 5.72 -10.72
CA PRO A 63 -7.02 4.70 -10.95
C PRO A 63 -5.60 5.25 -10.73
N PHE A 64 -5.38 6.55 -10.95
CA PHE A 64 -4.11 7.20 -10.67
C PHE A 64 -3.77 7.17 -9.18
N ALA A 65 -4.74 7.47 -8.31
CA ALA A 65 -4.52 7.37 -6.86
C ALA A 65 -4.18 5.93 -6.43
N ALA A 66 -4.80 4.92 -7.06
CA ALA A 66 -4.49 3.51 -6.82
C ALA A 66 -3.05 3.16 -7.24
N GLN A 67 -2.61 3.64 -8.42
CA GLN A 67 -1.26 3.44 -8.92
C GLN A 67 -0.21 3.99 -7.94
N VAL A 68 -0.33 5.25 -7.55
CA VAL A 68 0.65 5.89 -6.64
C VAL A 68 0.65 5.19 -5.27
N THR A 69 -0.52 4.78 -4.78
CA THR A 69 -0.65 4.02 -3.52
C THR A 69 0.05 2.66 -3.59
N ALA A 70 -0.13 1.94 -4.69
CA ALA A 70 0.50 0.65 -4.90
C ALA A 70 2.03 0.77 -5.02
N THR A 71 2.53 1.79 -5.73
CA THR A 71 3.97 2.07 -5.80
C THR A 71 4.57 2.44 -4.45
N ASP A 72 3.87 3.25 -3.64
CA ASP A 72 4.33 3.59 -2.28
C ASP A 72 4.40 2.37 -1.36
N ALA A 73 3.39 1.49 -1.43
CA ALA A 73 3.40 0.22 -0.70
C ALA A 73 4.54 -0.70 -1.16
N ALA A 74 4.75 -0.82 -2.49
CA ALA A 74 5.79 -1.67 -3.06
C ALA A 74 7.20 -1.18 -2.66
N LYS A 75 7.46 0.13 -2.73
CA LYS A 75 8.74 0.72 -2.29
C LYS A 75 9.05 0.37 -0.83
N LYS A 76 8.08 0.56 0.06
CA LYS A 76 8.25 0.22 1.49
C LYS A 76 8.42 -1.29 1.71
N ALA A 77 7.83 -2.13 0.86
CA ALA A 77 8.02 -3.57 0.92
C ALA A 77 9.43 -4.00 0.47
N ILE A 78 9.98 -3.35 -0.58
CA ILE A 78 11.35 -3.57 -1.04
C ILE A 78 12.36 -3.18 0.05
N GLU A 79 12.13 -2.07 0.76
CA GLU A 79 12.94 -1.68 1.93
C GLU A 79 12.94 -2.73 3.05
N HIS A 80 11.88 -3.54 3.13
CA HIS A 80 11.77 -4.66 4.07
C HIS A 80 12.33 -6.00 3.54
N GLY A 81 12.87 -6.02 2.32
CA GLY A 81 13.55 -7.19 1.74
C GLY A 81 12.63 -8.16 1.00
N LEU A 82 11.38 -7.78 0.70
CA LEU A 82 10.47 -8.57 -0.13
C LEU A 82 10.93 -8.58 -1.59
N LYS A 83 11.00 -9.79 -2.17
CA LYS A 83 11.37 -10.01 -3.57
C LYS A 83 10.20 -10.56 -4.38
N ASP A 84 9.50 -11.54 -3.83
CA ASP A 84 8.39 -12.20 -4.49
C ASP A 84 7.08 -11.90 -3.77
N VAL A 85 6.05 -11.52 -4.53
CA VAL A 85 4.75 -11.17 -3.96
C VAL A 85 3.61 -11.76 -4.78
N GLU A 86 2.71 -12.49 -4.13
CA GLU A 86 1.46 -12.97 -4.73
C GLU A 86 0.36 -11.92 -4.57
N VAL A 87 -0.31 -11.55 -5.67
CA VAL A 87 -1.31 -10.46 -5.65
C VAL A 87 -2.72 -11.03 -5.55
N PHE A 88 -3.42 -10.70 -4.47
CA PHE A 88 -4.84 -10.99 -4.29
C PHE A 88 -5.65 -9.71 -4.40
N VAL A 89 -6.58 -9.68 -5.35
CA VAL A 89 -7.44 -8.51 -5.54
C VAL A 89 -8.87 -8.81 -5.14
N LYS A 90 -9.46 -7.90 -4.36
CA LYS A 90 -10.85 -7.96 -3.90
C LYS A 90 -11.58 -6.68 -4.27
N GLY A 91 -12.79 -6.85 -4.80
CA GLY A 91 -13.76 -5.78 -5.04
C GLY A 91 -13.77 -5.24 -6.48
N PRO A 92 -14.83 -4.48 -6.84
CA PRO A 92 -15.10 -4.04 -8.22
C PRO A 92 -14.47 -2.68 -8.57
N GLY A 93 -13.69 -2.06 -7.67
CA GLY A 93 -13.20 -0.69 -7.84
C GLY A 93 -12.29 -0.51 -9.06
N SER A 94 -12.32 0.69 -9.65
CA SER A 94 -11.53 1.12 -10.81
C SER A 94 -10.00 1.03 -10.61
N GLY A 95 -9.54 0.99 -9.35
CA GLY A 95 -8.12 0.91 -8.99
C GLY A 95 -7.48 -0.47 -9.14
N ARG A 96 -8.25 -1.52 -9.48
CA ARG A 96 -7.77 -2.91 -9.54
C ARG A 96 -6.58 -3.10 -10.47
N GLU A 97 -6.74 -2.82 -11.76
CA GLU A 97 -5.68 -3.06 -12.75
C GLU A 97 -4.50 -2.11 -12.58
N ALA A 98 -4.79 -0.85 -12.23
CA ALA A 98 -3.78 0.15 -11.96
C ALA A 98 -2.85 -0.27 -10.81
N ALA A 99 -3.40 -0.88 -9.75
CA ALA A 99 -2.61 -1.39 -8.63
C ALA A 99 -1.73 -2.59 -9.02
N ILE A 100 -2.26 -3.56 -9.78
CA ILE A 100 -1.49 -4.72 -10.25
C ILE A 100 -0.31 -4.25 -11.11
N ARG A 101 -0.58 -3.37 -12.08
CA ARG A 101 0.46 -2.83 -12.97
C ARG A 101 1.53 -2.05 -12.20
N ALA A 102 1.13 -1.30 -11.17
CA ALA A 102 2.06 -0.55 -10.34
C ALA A 102 2.96 -1.45 -9.49
N ILE A 103 2.43 -2.56 -8.97
CA ILE A 103 3.21 -3.56 -8.22
C ILE A 103 4.19 -4.27 -9.15
N GLN A 104 3.78 -4.59 -10.38
CA GLN A 104 4.65 -5.23 -11.37
C GLN A 104 5.78 -4.31 -11.86
N ALA A 105 5.55 -2.99 -11.88
CA ALA A 105 6.52 -2.01 -12.35
C ALA A 105 7.49 -1.52 -11.26
N ALA A 106 7.28 -1.93 -10.00
CA ALA A 106 8.09 -1.54 -8.84
C ALA A 106 9.18 -2.57 -8.55
#